data_AF-A0A7C9IX72-F1
#
_entry.id   AF-A0A7C9IX72-F1
#
_cell.length_a   1.000
_cell.length_b   1.000
_cell.length_c   1.000
_cell.angle_alpha   90.00
_cell.angle_beta   90.00
_cell.angle_gamma   90.00
#
_symmetry.space_group_name_H-M   'P 1'
#
loop_
_entity.id
_entity.type
_entity.pdbx_description
1 polymer ?
#
loop_
_entity_poly.entity_id
_entity_poly.type
_entity_poly.pdbx_seq_one_letter_code
_entity_poly.pdbx_strand_id
1 'polypeptide(L)'
;MLPSPLFAWVNKQAALPQRFCLEPDADGLPTPDANATEWSVSVALDEAVPLYAIADAKWCSFSETRRATSAYLKKAEALIDGLGGGTLDSEERDLIQSNLGQPPSFCLPIYIVSVGAGNDERVVYVGKTCSSTRFANGHRVGLKLHHPRYTKLAKTVYRCSVLLDINDEYLALEWVEPETLAQKMLDCVESVLIHALQPELNVAKRRRPTVDLPVHIHVQNYVDSDFLDGLMLWQRTGEPMTFAPALNGRNKN
;
A
#
# COMPACT_ATOMS: atom_id res chain seq x y z
N MET A 1 0.82 8.74 8.88
CA MET A 1 0.36 7.36 8.69
C MET A 1 -1.15 7.33 8.59
N LEU A 2 -1.66 6.77 7.51
CA LEU A 2 -3.08 6.51 7.31
C LEU A 2 -3.52 5.31 8.18
N PRO A 3 -4.63 5.39 8.92
CA PRO A 3 -5.13 4.25 9.69
C PRO A 3 -5.53 3.11 8.76
N SER A 4 -5.27 1.86 9.14
CA SER A 4 -5.78 0.72 8.37
C SER A 4 -7.31 0.70 8.41
N PRO A 5 -8.02 0.28 7.34
CA PRO A 5 -9.47 0.30 7.37
C PRO A 5 -10.04 -0.61 8.47
N LEU A 6 -9.30 -1.65 8.88
CA LEU A 6 -9.67 -2.49 10.02
C LEU A 6 -9.48 -1.75 11.35
N PHE A 7 -8.40 -0.97 11.50
CA PHE A 7 -8.25 -0.08 12.65
C PHE A 7 -9.35 0.99 12.69
N ALA A 8 -9.68 1.59 11.54
CA ALA A 8 -10.74 2.57 11.45
C ALA A 8 -12.10 1.97 11.85
N TRP A 9 -12.40 0.75 11.41
CA TRP A 9 -13.61 0.02 11.81
C TRP A 9 -13.65 -0.29 13.31
N VAL A 10 -12.60 -0.93 13.85
CA VAL A 10 -12.51 -1.27 15.29
C VAL A 10 -12.56 -0.03 16.18
N ASN A 11 -12.20 1.15 15.68
CA ASN A 11 -12.26 2.40 16.44
C ASN A 11 -13.48 3.27 16.08
N LYS A 12 -14.45 2.73 15.35
CA LYS A 12 -15.70 3.43 14.96
C LYS A 12 -15.48 4.71 14.14
N GLN A 13 -14.36 4.77 13.42
CA GLN A 13 -13.99 5.89 12.56
C GLN A 13 -14.53 5.73 11.14
N ALA A 14 -14.75 4.48 10.70
CA ALA A 14 -15.35 4.14 9.41
C ALA A 14 -16.14 2.83 9.53
N ALA A 15 -17.09 2.62 8.61
CA ALA A 15 -17.74 1.33 8.46
C ALA A 15 -16.79 0.29 7.87
N LEU A 16 -17.01 -0.99 8.17
CA LEU A 16 -16.34 -2.06 7.43
C LEU A 16 -16.85 -2.04 5.98
N PRO A 17 -15.96 -2.17 4.97
CA PRO A 17 -16.39 -2.20 3.57
C PRO A 17 -17.43 -3.29 3.32
N GLN A 18 -18.48 -2.98 2.54
CA GLN A 18 -19.63 -3.83 2.30
C GLN A 18 -19.24 -5.18 1.71
N ARG A 19 -18.13 -5.26 0.97
CA ARG A 19 -17.61 -6.55 0.47
C ARG A 19 -17.37 -7.61 1.55
N PHE A 20 -17.21 -7.23 2.82
CA PHE A 20 -17.09 -8.14 3.96
C PHE A 20 -18.43 -8.47 4.63
N CYS A 21 -19.48 -7.74 4.28
CA CYS A 21 -20.84 -7.92 4.79
C CYS A 21 -21.73 -8.73 3.83
N LEU A 22 -21.31 -8.92 2.57
CA LEU A 22 -22.07 -9.67 1.58
C LEU A 22 -21.89 -11.17 1.81
N GLU A 23 -23.01 -11.89 1.88
CA GLU A 23 -22.97 -13.35 1.79
C GLU A 23 -22.31 -13.75 0.46
N PRO A 24 -21.49 -14.82 0.45
CA PRO A 24 -20.98 -15.37 -0.79
C PRO A 24 -22.15 -15.66 -1.74
N ASP A 25 -21.92 -15.54 -3.04
CA ASP A 25 -22.93 -15.95 -4.02
C ASP A 25 -23.28 -17.45 -3.88
N ALA A 26 -24.26 -17.93 -4.66
CA ALA A 26 -24.73 -19.31 -4.60
C ALA A 26 -23.62 -20.38 -4.80
N ASP A 27 -22.43 -19.98 -5.27
CA ASP A 27 -21.26 -20.81 -5.49
C ASP A 27 -20.15 -20.60 -4.43
N GLY A 28 -20.39 -19.81 -3.38
CA GLY A 28 -19.42 -19.57 -2.31
C GLY A 28 -18.36 -18.52 -2.67
N LEU A 29 -18.50 -17.80 -3.78
CA LEU A 29 -17.48 -16.89 -4.28
C LEU A 29 -17.77 -15.45 -3.83
N PRO A 30 -16.77 -14.72 -3.29
CA PRO A 30 -16.89 -13.27 -3.12
C PRO A 30 -17.07 -12.63 -4.49
N THR A 31 -17.84 -11.53 -4.56
CA THR A 31 -18.07 -10.77 -5.79
C THR A 31 -16.71 -10.50 -6.43
N PRO A 32 -16.41 -11.03 -7.63
CA PRO A 32 -15.05 -11.00 -8.11
C PRO A 32 -14.71 -9.55 -8.45
N ASP A 33 -13.77 -8.99 -7.69
CA ASP A 33 -12.98 -7.79 -8.02
C ASP A 33 -12.53 -7.84 -9.52
N ALA A 34 -12.42 -9.04 -10.10
CA ALA A 34 -12.14 -9.29 -11.52
C ALA A 34 -13.08 -8.63 -12.55
N ASN A 35 -14.26 -8.15 -12.16
CA ASN A 35 -15.16 -7.42 -13.08
C ASN A 35 -14.81 -5.94 -13.25
N ALA A 36 -13.81 -5.43 -12.52
CA ALA A 36 -13.35 -4.06 -12.67
C ALA A 36 -12.81 -3.81 -14.10
N THR A 37 -13.24 -2.70 -14.70
CA THR A 37 -12.77 -2.25 -16.01
C THR A 37 -11.50 -1.41 -15.92
N GLU A 38 -11.23 -0.85 -14.74
CA GLU A 38 -10.01 -0.12 -14.39
C GLU A 38 -9.74 -0.24 -12.89
N TRP A 39 -8.48 0.02 -12.51
CA TRP A 39 -8.07 0.05 -11.11
C TRP A 39 -7.68 1.45 -10.68
N SER A 40 -8.42 2.02 -9.74
CA SER A 40 -8.01 3.23 -9.02
C SER A 40 -7.27 2.83 -7.75
N VAL A 41 -6.01 3.25 -7.64
CA VAL A 41 -5.09 2.84 -6.58
C VAL A 41 -4.51 4.06 -5.91
N SER A 42 -4.56 4.11 -4.58
CA SER A 42 -3.78 5.03 -3.78
C SER A 42 -2.52 4.33 -3.25
N VAL A 43 -1.36 4.95 -3.48
CA VAL A 43 -0.08 4.57 -2.87
C VAL A 43 0.26 5.63 -1.83
N ALA A 44 0.00 5.31 -0.57
CA ALA A 44 0.19 6.24 0.54
C ALA A 44 1.59 6.08 1.14
N LEU A 45 2.40 7.13 1.20
CA LEU A 45 3.68 7.14 1.92
C LEU A 45 3.36 7.30 3.41
N ASP A 46 3.31 6.19 4.13
CA ASP A 46 2.84 6.14 5.52
C ASP A 46 3.92 6.42 6.55
N GLU A 47 5.13 5.96 6.27
CA GLU A 47 6.30 6.11 7.12
C GLU A 47 7.52 6.53 6.31
N ALA A 48 8.33 7.43 6.88
CA ALA A 48 9.62 7.83 6.35
C ALA A 48 10.69 7.44 7.37
N VAL A 49 11.51 6.46 7.02
CA VAL A 49 12.51 5.89 7.93
C VAL A 49 13.90 6.14 7.36
N PRO A 50 14.85 6.70 8.13
CA PRO A 50 16.23 6.81 7.69
C PRO A 50 16.80 5.44 7.31
N LEU A 51 17.57 5.37 6.22
CA LEU A 51 18.10 4.09 5.72
C LEU A 51 18.85 3.29 6.78
N TYR A 52 19.57 3.94 7.70
CA TYR A 52 20.33 3.26 8.75
C TYR A 52 19.44 2.57 9.80
N ALA A 53 18.19 3.02 9.97
CA ALA A 53 17.23 2.52 10.96
C ALA A 53 16.22 1.52 10.37
N ILE A 54 16.26 1.30 9.04
CA ILE A 54 15.24 0.50 8.35
C ILE A 54 15.26 -0.99 8.74
N ALA A 55 16.39 -1.48 9.25
CA ALA A 55 16.53 -2.86 9.70
C ALA A 55 15.68 -3.14 10.95
N ASP A 56 15.46 -2.12 11.78
CA ASP A 56 14.67 -2.21 13.01
C ASP A 56 13.17 -1.94 12.76
N ALA A 57 12.81 -1.52 11.55
CA ALA A 57 11.42 -1.29 11.17
C ALA A 57 10.65 -2.62 11.12
N LYS A 58 9.38 -2.61 11.55
CA LYS A 58 8.53 -3.80 11.56
C LYS A 58 8.04 -4.14 10.15
N TRP A 59 8.71 -5.07 9.47
CA TRP A 59 8.29 -5.59 8.16
C TRP A 59 7.30 -6.74 8.31
N CYS A 60 6.14 -6.61 7.68
CA CYS A 60 5.15 -7.68 7.62
C CYS A 60 5.09 -8.25 6.20
N SER A 61 5.02 -9.58 6.05
CA SER A 61 4.71 -10.15 4.74
C SER A 61 3.27 -9.84 4.35
N PHE A 62 3.06 -9.67 3.04
CA PHE A 62 1.74 -9.57 2.44
C PHE A 62 0.82 -10.74 2.85
N SER A 63 1.26 -11.99 2.63
CA SER A 63 0.46 -13.18 2.93
C SER A 63 0.26 -13.38 4.44
N GLU A 64 1.24 -13.01 5.27
CA GLU A 64 1.07 -13.03 6.74
C GLU A 64 0.01 -12.06 7.21
N THR A 65 0.01 -10.84 6.68
CA THR A 65 -0.94 -9.77 7.05
C THR A 65 -2.35 -10.13 6.59
N ARG A 66 -2.49 -10.67 5.38
CA ARG A 66 -3.77 -11.21 4.88
C ARG A 66 -4.34 -12.28 5.81
N ARG A 67 -3.53 -13.28 6.16
CA ARG A 67 -3.96 -14.37 7.08
C ARG A 67 -4.33 -13.83 8.45
N ALA A 68 -3.55 -12.89 8.99
CA ALA A 68 -3.83 -12.27 10.29
C ALA A 68 -5.14 -11.46 10.26
N THR A 69 -5.39 -10.71 9.19
CA THR A 69 -6.61 -9.92 9.01
C THR A 69 -7.84 -10.83 8.89
N SER A 70 -7.76 -11.86 8.03
CA SER A 70 -8.85 -12.83 7.88
C SER A 70 -9.16 -13.56 9.20
N ALA A 71 -8.13 -13.96 9.95
CA ALA A 71 -8.31 -14.57 11.25
C ALA A 71 -8.91 -13.62 12.30
N TYR A 72 -8.55 -12.33 12.25
CA TYR A 72 -9.12 -11.31 13.14
C TYR A 72 -10.60 -11.09 12.82
N LEU A 73 -10.95 -10.90 11.55
CA LEU A 73 -12.32 -10.69 11.10
C LEU A 73 -13.24 -11.87 11.44
N LYS A 74 -12.81 -13.12 11.19
CA LYS A 74 -13.58 -14.32 11.56
C LYS A 74 -13.84 -14.44 13.06
N LYS A 75 -12.86 -14.05 13.89
CA LYS A 75 -13.04 -14.04 15.33
C LYS A 75 -13.96 -12.91 15.79
N ALA A 76 -13.86 -11.74 15.16
CA ALA A 76 -14.75 -10.62 15.43
C ALA A 76 -16.19 -10.97 15.07
N GLU A 77 -16.43 -11.53 13.88
CA GLU A 77 -17.73 -12.02 13.41
C GLU A 77 -18.39 -12.96 14.43
N ALA A 78 -17.62 -13.92 14.97
CA ALA A 78 -18.12 -14.86 15.96
C ALA A 78 -18.38 -14.25 17.36
N LEU A 79 -17.86 -13.05 17.65
CA LEU A 79 -18.10 -12.35 18.91
C LEU A 79 -19.35 -11.48 18.87
N ILE A 80 -19.65 -10.89 17.70
CA ILE A 80 -20.75 -9.92 17.53
C ILE A 80 -21.90 -10.47 16.68
N ASP A 81 -21.92 -11.80 16.47
CA ASP A 81 -22.94 -12.52 15.69
C ASP A 81 -23.16 -11.98 14.26
N GLY A 82 -22.07 -11.59 13.60
CA GLY A 82 -22.07 -11.14 12.21
C GLY A 82 -21.27 -9.85 11.98
N LEU A 83 -20.74 -9.66 10.77
CA LEU A 83 -20.10 -8.40 10.37
C LEU A 83 -21.06 -7.44 9.65
N GLY A 84 -22.32 -7.86 9.45
CA GLY A 84 -23.35 -7.07 8.79
C GLY A 84 -23.85 -5.93 9.67
N GLY A 85 -23.89 -4.70 9.14
CA GLY A 85 -24.42 -3.53 9.86
C GLY A 85 -23.56 -2.27 9.77
N GLY A 86 -22.35 -2.35 9.22
CA GLY A 86 -21.50 -1.18 8.96
C GLY A 86 -20.56 -0.83 10.13
N THR A 87 -20.87 0.25 10.87
CA THR A 87 -20.01 0.75 11.96
C THR A 87 -20.36 0.07 13.28
N LEU A 88 -19.36 -0.36 14.05
CA LEU A 88 -19.56 -0.99 15.35
C LEU A 88 -20.29 -0.06 16.34
N ASP A 89 -21.20 -0.62 17.13
CA ASP A 89 -21.66 0.03 18.35
C ASP A 89 -20.57 -0.01 19.44
N SER A 90 -20.84 0.62 20.60
CA SER A 90 -19.83 0.70 21.65
C SER A 90 -19.62 -0.62 22.39
N GLU A 91 -20.67 -1.43 22.53
CA GLU A 91 -20.61 -2.73 23.19
C GLU A 91 -19.84 -3.74 22.33
N GLU A 92 -20.15 -3.81 21.04
CA GLU A 92 -19.43 -4.61 20.04
C GLU A 92 -17.94 -4.24 20.00
N ARG A 93 -17.64 -2.94 19.99
CA ARG A 93 -16.26 -2.43 20.04
C ARG A 93 -15.52 -2.90 21.27
N ASP A 94 -16.14 -2.73 22.44
CA ASP A 94 -15.54 -3.08 23.72
C ASP A 94 -15.34 -4.60 23.84
N LEU A 95 -16.29 -5.39 23.31
CA LEU A 95 -16.19 -6.84 23.25
C LEU A 95 -15.02 -7.29 22.36
N ILE A 96 -14.91 -6.73 21.15
CA ILE A 96 -13.82 -7.02 20.21
C ILE A 96 -12.47 -6.61 20.81
N GLN A 97 -12.35 -5.39 21.35
CA GLN A 97 -11.10 -4.90 21.92
C GLN A 97 -10.67 -5.69 23.16
N SER A 98 -11.61 -6.10 24.02
CA SER A 98 -11.30 -6.87 25.23
C SER A 98 -10.87 -8.30 24.93
N ASN A 99 -11.40 -8.91 23.86
CA ASN A 99 -11.10 -10.31 23.51
C ASN A 99 -9.95 -10.45 22.50
N LEU A 100 -9.87 -9.55 21.51
CA LEU A 100 -8.93 -9.67 20.39
C LEU A 100 -7.80 -8.64 20.43
N GLY A 101 -7.94 -7.59 21.23
CA GLY A 101 -6.99 -6.49 21.28
C GLY A 101 -6.99 -5.67 19.98
N GLN A 102 -5.85 -5.03 19.71
CA GLN A 102 -5.68 -4.18 18.53
C GLN A 102 -5.62 -5.02 17.24
N PRO A 103 -6.23 -4.54 16.15
CA PRO A 103 -6.19 -5.25 14.88
C PRO A 103 -4.78 -5.27 14.26
N PRO A 104 -4.52 -6.21 13.33
CA PRO A 104 -3.28 -6.23 12.55
C PRO A 104 -3.02 -4.90 11.81
N SER A 105 -1.75 -4.49 11.76
CA SER A 105 -1.29 -3.33 10.98
C SER A 105 -1.23 -3.66 9.48
N PHE A 106 -1.23 -2.62 8.63
CA PHE A 106 -0.94 -2.76 7.20
C PHE A 106 0.40 -3.45 6.93
N CYS A 107 0.47 -4.17 5.82
CA CYS A 107 1.73 -4.78 5.39
C CYS A 107 2.77 -3.79 4.83
N LEU A 108 2.34 -2.58 4.44
CA LEU A 108 3.14 -1.56 3.75
C LEU A 108 3.99 -2.18 2.62
N PRO A 109 3.33 -2.77 1.60
CA PRO A 109 3.97 -3.72 0.71
C PRO A 109 4.87 -3.06 -0.34
N ILE A 110 4.82 -1.73 -0.51
CA ILE A 110 5.73 -0.97 -1.37
C ILE A 110 6.71 -0.19 -0.49
N TYR A 111 7.96 -0.09 -0.92
CA TYR A 111 8.89 0.88 -0.35
C TYR A 111 9.64 1.62 -1.45
N ILE A 112 9.89 2.89 -1.19
CA ILE A 112 10.57 3.82 -2.09
C ILE A 112 11.81 4.32 -1.35
N VAL A 113 12.98 4.20 -1.98
CA VAL A 113 14.21 4.75 -1.44
C VAL A 113 14.54 6.03 -2.17
N SER A 114 14.69 7.11 -1.42
CA SER A 114 15.11 8.42 -1.92
C SER A 114 16.50 8.79 -1.42
N VAL A 115 17.13 9.74 -2.11
CA VAL A 115 18.31 10.45 -1.62
C VAL A 115 18.15 11.95 -1.82
N GLY A 116 18.73 12.74 -0.92
CA GLY A 116 18.60 14.20 -0.92
C GLY A 116 17.55 14.68 0.09
N ALA A 117 17.17 15.96 -0.01
CA ALA A 117 16.16 16.58 0.85
C ALA A 117 15.50 17.75 0.10
N GLY A 118 14.25 18.06 0.45
CA GLY A 118 13.50 19.16 -0.17
C GLY A 118 13.40 18.99 -1.70
N ASN A 119 13.64 20.05 -2.44
CA ASN A 119 13.53 20.04 -3.91
C ASN A 119 14.58 19.17 -4.61
N ASP A 120 15.69 18.84 -3.95
CA ASP A 120 16.75 17.98 -4.49
C ASP A 120 16.55 16.50 -4.14
N GLU A 121 15.50 16.18 -3.38
CA GLU A 121 15.16 14.80 -3.06
C GLU A 121 14.68 14.07 -4.31
N ARG A 122 15.26 12.89 -4.57
CA ARG A 122 14.93 12.08 -5.74
C ARG A 122 14.82 10.61 -5.41
N VAL A 123 13.94 9.93 -6.13
CA VAL A 123 13.77 8.48 -6.06
C VAL A 123 14.97 7.79 -6.71
N VAL A 124 15.60 6.86 -5.99
CA VAL A 124 16.71 6.05 -6.51
C VAL A 124 16.35 4.58 -6.60
N TYR A 125 15.33 4.13 -5.86
CA TYR A 125 14.85 2.77 -5.92
C TYR A 125 13.37 2.65 -5.55
N VAL A 126 12.65 1.74 -6.19
CA VAL A 126 11.31 1.30 -5.79
C VAL A 126 11.31 -0.22 -5.71
N GLY A 127 10.71 -0.78 -4.68
CA GLY A 127 10.51 -2.22 -4.58
C GLY A 127 9.27 -2.59 -3.78
N LYS A 128 8.80 -3.82 -3.95
CA LYS A 128 7.75 -4.40 -3.11
C LYS A 128 8.30 -5.28 -1.98
N THR A 129 7.55 -5.63 -0.95
CA THR A 129 7.92 -6.70 -0.01
C THR A 129 6.87 -7.80 -0.04
N CYS A 130 7.33 -9.04 -0.23
CA CYS A 130 6.50 -10.24 -0.08
C CYS A 130 6.92 -11.05 1.15
N SER A 131 8.03 -10.69 1.81
CA SER A 131 8.55 -11.34 3.02
C SER A 131 8.91 -10.32 4.09
N SER A 132 8.85 -10.76 5.35
CA SER A 132 9.22 -10.00 6.54
C SER A 132 10.74 -9.81 6.70
N THR A 133 11.56 -10.47 5.89
CA THR A 133 13.03 -10.50 6.04
C THR A 133 13.81 -9.72 4.97
N ARG A 134 13.12 -9.02 4.06
CA ARG A 134 13.74 -8.41 2.87
C ARG A 134 14.88 -7.41 3.19
N PHE A 135 14.78 -6.67 4.29
CA PHE A 135 15.82 -5.74 4.72
C PHE A 135 16.81 -6.34 5.72
N ALA A 136 16.43 -7.37 6.47
CA ALA A 136 17.28 -8.03 7.46
C ALA A 136 18.46 -8.81 6.83
N ASN A 137 18.31 -9.31 5.60
CA ASN A 137 19.27 -10.23 4.97
C ASN A 137 20.12 -9.63 3.85
N GLY A 138 20.39 -8.33 3.87
CA GLY A 138 21.29 -7.69 2.91
C GLY A 138 20.56 -7.13 1.69
N HIS A 139 19.98 -5.93 1.88
CA HIS A 139 19.33 -5.22 0.80
C HIS A 139 20.38 -4.65 -0.18
N ARG A 140 20.48 -5.21 -1.40
CA ARG A 140 21.44 -4.76 -2.44
C ARG A 140 21.43 -3.24 -2.66
N VAL A 141 20.28 -2.58 -2.48
CA VAL A 141 20.16 -1.13 -2.61
C VAL A 141 20.95 -0.41 -1.53
N GLY A 142 20.90 -0.89 -0.28
CA GLY A 142 21.70 -0.34 0.83
C GLY A 142 23.18 -0.36 0.50
N LEU A 143 23.68 -1.49 -0.01
CA LEU A 143 25.07 -1.62 -0.48
C LEU A 143 25.41 -0.62 -1.60
N LYS A 144 24.56 -0.49 -2.62
CA LYS A 144 24.76 0.48 -3.71
C LYS A 144 24.78 1.93 -3.23
N LEU A 145 24.07 2.23 -2.14
CA LEU A 145 24.00 3.57 -1.56
C LEU A 145 25.25 3.99 -0.77
N HIS A 146 26.22 3.11 -0.57
CA HIS A 146 27.56 3.47 -0.09
C HIS A 146 28.45 4.10 -1.17
N HIS A 147 28.03 4.08 -2.44
CA HIS A 147 28.81 4.70 -3.51
C HIS A 147 29.06 6.21 -3.20
N PRO A 148 30.29 6.74 -3.41
CA PRO A 148 30.67 8.11 -2.99
C PRO A 148 29.72 9.23 -3.43
N ARG A 149 29.07 9.05 -4.59
CA ARG A 149 28.05 9.98 -5.12
C ARG A 149 26.86 10.22 -4.18
N TYR A 150 26.64 9.36 -3.19
CA TYR A 150 25.56 9.46 -2.21
C TYR A 150 26.03 9.81 -0.79
N THR A 151 27.34 9.95 -0.54
CA THR A 151 27.88 10.05 0.82
C THR A 151 27.27 11.19 1.64
N LYS A 152 27.06 12.36 1.02
CA LYS A 152 26.52 13.55 1.70
C LYS A 152 25.01 13.71 1.58
N LEU A 153 24.33 12.78 0.91
CA LEU A 153 22.89 12.85 0.73
C LEU A 153 22.21 12.09 1.87
N ALA A 154 21.16 12.71 2.44
CA ALA A 154 20.20 12.01 3.28
C ALA A 154 19.59 10.86 2.48
N LYS A 155 19.26 9.76 3.17
CA LYS A 155 18.75 8.52 2.55
C LYS A 155 17.52 8.11 3.33
N THR A 156 16.37 8.15 2.67
CA THR A 156 15.09 7.88 3.30
C THR A 156 14.46 6.68 2.62
N VAL A 157 13.88 5.80 3.42
CA VAL A 157 13.05 4.70 2.95
C VAL A 157 11.63 5.03 3.34
N TYR A 158 10.81 5.35 2.34
CA TYR A 158 9.38 5.48 2.51
C TYR A 158 8.75 4.10 2.44
N ARG A 159 7.88 3.79 3.40
CA ARG A 159 7.10 2.55 3.43
C ARG A 159 5.66 2.91 3.12
N CYS A 160 5.07 2.23 2.15
CA CYS A 160 3.83 2.66 1.55
C CYS A 160 2.76 1.58 1.62
N SER A 161 1.56 1.95 2.07
CA SER A 161 0.36 1.14 1.87
C SER A 161 -0.14 1.27 0.43
N VAL A 162 -0.89 0.26 0.00
CA VAL A 162 -1.57 0.24 -1.30
C VAL A 162 -3.04 0.02 -1.01
N LEU A 163 -3.85 0.99 -1.41
CA LEU A 163 -5.30 0.99 -1.25
C LEU A 163 -5.95 1.04 -2.63
N LEU A 164 -7.04 0.32 -2.79
CA LEU A 164 -7.86 0.34 -3.99
C LEU A 164 -9.13 1.11 -3.69
N ASP A 165 -9.57 1.91 -4.65
CA ASP A 165 -10.89 2.48 -4.68
C ASP A 165 -11.74 1.59 -5.60
N ILE A 166 -12.68 0.87 -5.00
CA ILE A 166 -13.60 -0.04 -5.69
C ILE A 166 -15.01 0.28 -5.22
N ASN A 167 -15.87 0.71 -6.14
CA ASN A 167 -17.29 1.05 -5.87
C ASN A 167 -17.46 2.05 -4.70
N ASP A 168 -16.66 3.11 -4.68
CA ASP A 168 -16.65 4.14 -3.63
C ASP A 168 -16.18 3.65 -2.24
N GLU A 169 -15.52 2.48 -2.18
CA GLU A 169 -14.92 1.93 -0.95
C GLU A 169 -13.39 1.83 -1.05
N TYR A 170 -12.70 2.25 0.01
CA TYR A 170 -11.25 2.08 0.14
C TYR A 170 -10.89 0.72 0.72
N LEU A 171 -10.09 -0.04 -0.03
CA LEU A 171 -9.74 -1.41 0.29
C LEU A 171 -8.25 -1.64 0.33
N ALA A 172 -7.77 -2.20 1.44
CA ALA A 172 -6.38 -2.59 1.55
C ALA A 172 -6.05 -3.66 0.49
N LEU A 173 -4.89 -3.58 -0.14
CA LEU A 173 -4.45 -4.56 -1.13
C LEU A 173 -4.46 -5.99 -0.58
N GLU A 174 -4.09 -6.18 0.70
CA GLU A 174 -4.12 -7.49 1.37
C GLU A 174 -5.52 -8.10 1.46
N TRP A 175 -6.58 -7.33 1.19
CA TRP A 175 -7.96 -7.77 1.27
C TRP A 175 -8.54 -8.21 -0.08
N VAL A 176 -7.86 -7.90 -1.19
CA VAL A 176 -8.30 -8.27 -2.54
C VAL A 176 -8.33 -9.78 -2.72
N GLU A 177 -9.42 -10.29 -3.29
CA GLU A 177 -9.64 -11.72 -3.57
C GLU A 177 -9.76 -11.93 -5.10
N PRO A 178 -9.16 -12.99 -5.67
CA PRO A 178 -8.27 -13.97 -5.01
C PRO A 178 -6.87 -13.42 -4.70
N GLU A 179 -6.08 -14.11 -3.86
CA GLU A 179 -4.69 -13.72 -3.53
C GLU A 179 -3.82 -13.52 -4.78
N THR A 180 -4.07 -14.32 -5.83
CA THR A 180 -3.37 -14.19 -7.11
C THR A 180 -3.65 -12.86 -7.81
N LEU A 181 -4.85 -12.30 -7.69
CA LEU A 181 -5.19 -10.97 -8.21
C LEU A 181 -4.44 -9.89 -7.42
N ALA A 182 -4.49 -9.96 -6.10
CA ALA A 182 -3.79 -9.01 -5.23
C ALA A 182 -2.27 -8.99 -5.49
N GLN A 183 -1.67 -10.17 -5.69
CA GLN A 183 -0.25 -10.28 -5.98
C GLN A 183 0.12 -9.72 -7.37
N LYS A 184 -0.75 -9.92 -8.38
CA LYS A 184 -0.61 -9.30 -9.71
C LYS A 184 -0.73 -7.77 -9.63
N MET A 185 -1.69 -7.26 -8.88
CA MET A 185 -1.86 -5.82 -8.66
C MET A 185 -0.63 -5.20 -8.00
N LEU A 186 -0.10 -5.83 -6.94
CA LEU A 186 1.12 -5.36 -6.30
C LEU A 186 2.30 -5.30 -7.28
N ASP A 187 2.44 -6.31 -8.15
CA ASP A 187 3.46 -6.34 -9.19
C ASP A 187 3.26 -5.24 -10.24
N CYS A 188 2.01 -4.97 -10.60
CA CYS A 188 1.63 -3.91 -11.52
C CYS A 188 1.96 -2.53 -10.95
N VAL A 189 1.53 -2.25 -9.71
CA VAL A 189 1.81 -1.00 -8.99
C VAL A 189 3.32 -0.74 -8.91
N GLU A 190 4.10 -1.76 -8.49
CA GLU A 190 5.57 -1.65 -8.47
C GLU A 190 6.13 -1.32 -9.87
N SER A 191 5.65 -1.99 -10.92
CA SER A 191 6.14 -1.80 -12.28
C SER A 191 5.80 -0.42 -12.85
N VAL A 192 4.58 0.07 -12.58
CA VAL A 192 4.12 1.41 -12.97
C VAL A 192 4.97 2.49 -12.28
N LEU A 193 5.19 2.37 -10.97
CA LEU A 193 6.05 3.30 -10.23
C LEU A 193 7.49 3.30 -10.74
N ILE A 194 8.08 2.12 -10.99
CA ILE A 194 9.45 2.03 -11.55
C ILE A 194 9.52 2.65 -12.94
N HIS A 195 8.53 2.42 -13.80
CA HIS A 195 8.51 2.99 -15.14
C HIS A 195 8.32 4.50 -15.12
N ALA A 196 7.44 5.03 -14.28
CA ALA A 196 7.20 6.47 -14.16
C ALA A 196 8.42 7.21 -13.58
N LEU A 197 8.95 6.72 -12.47
CA LEU A 197 9.97 7.43 -11.68
C LEU A 197 11.40 7.19 -12.19
N GLN A 198 11.61 6.17 -13.05
CA GLN A 198 12.91 5.79 -13.59
C GLN A 198 14.07 5.71 -12.57
N PRO A 199 13.88 5.06 -11.39
CA PRO A 199 14.91 4.97 -10.36
C PRO A 199 16.20 4.34 -10.90
N GLU A 200 17.32 5.00 -10.67
CA GLU A 200 18.61 4.59 -11.23
C GLU A 200 19.14 3.25 -10.67
N LEU A 201 18.70 2.82 -9.49
CA LEU A 201 19.16 1.56 -8.87
C LEU A 201 18.28 0.36 -9.25
N ASN A 202 17.10 0.58 -9.83
CA ASN A 202 16.29 -0.46 -10.46
C ASN A 202 16.90 -0.84 -11.82
N VAL A 203 17.04 -2.13 -12.07
CA VAL A 203 17.53 -2.64 -13.38
C VAL A 203 16.37 -3.24 -14.17
N ALA A 204 15.47 -3.96 -13.50
CA ALA A 204 14.26 -4.52 -14.09
C ALA A 204 13.12 -3.49 -14.12
N LYS A 205 12.09 -3.78 -14.91
CA LYS A 205 10.80 -3.04 -14.94
C LYS A 205 10.88 -1.54 -15.31
N ARG A 206 12.03 -1.08 -15.81
CA ARG A 206 12.20 0.29 -16.32
C ARG A 206 11.51 0.54 -17.65
N ARG A 207 11.25 -0.53 -18.41
CA ARG A 207 10.46 -0.47 -19.65
C ARG A 207 8.98 -0.37 -19.31
N ARG A 208 8.19 0.15 -20.25
CA ARG A 208 6.74 0.31 -20.11
C ARG A 208 6.10 -1.02 -19.68
N PRO A 209 5.34 -1.06 -18.57
CA PRO A 209 4.65 -2.26 -18.17
C PRO A 209 3.50 -2.55 -19.12
N THR A 210 3.29 -3.83 -19.41
CA THR A 210 2.03 -4.30 -20.00
C THR A 210 1.04 -4.48 -18.87
N VAL A 211 -0.14 -3.89 -19.00
CA VAL A 211 -1.22 -4.05 -18.04
C VAL A 211 -2.40 -4.73 -18.74
N ASP A 212 -3.00 -5.70 -18.06
CA ASP A 212 -4.20 -6.37 -18.56
C ASP A 212 -5.43 -5.46 -18.41
N LEU A 213 -5.44 -4.66 -17.34
CA LEU A 213 -6.46 -3.66 -17.03
C LEU A 213 -5.81 -2.29 -16.85
N PRO A 214 -6.45 -1.20 -17.31
CA PRO A 214 -6.01 0.16 -16.99
C PRO A 214 -5.82 0.35 -15.48
N VAL A 215 -4.72 1.00 -15.11
CA VAL A 215 -4.38 1.34 -13.73
C VAL A 215 -4.17 2.84 -13.62
N HIS A 216 -4.83 3.42 -12.63
CA HIS A 216 -4.66 4.78 -12.18
C HIS A 216 -4.06 4.77 -10.76
N ILE A 217 -2.89 5.39 -10.60
CA ILE A 217 -2.20 5.48 -9.30
C ILE A 217 -2.15 6.93 -8.86
N HIS A 218 -2.68 7.20 -7.67
CA HIS A 218 -2.49 8.44 -6.93
C HIS A 218 -1.50 8.19 -5.79
N VAL A 219 -0.36 8.88 -5.81
CA VAL A 219 0.59 8.85 -4.70
C VAL A 219 0.26 9.97 -3.74
N GLN A 220 0.10 9.63 -2.47
CA GLN A 220 -0.26 10.57 -1.40
C GLN A 220 0.78 10.50 -0.29
N ASN A 221 1.24 11.64 0.19
CA ASN A 221 2.24 11.69 1.24
C ASN A 221 1.60 12.01 2.60
N TYR A 222 1.73 11.08 3.55
CA TYR A 222 1.22 11.22 4.92
C TYR A 222 2.35 11.37 5.96
N VAL A 223 3.57 11.63 5.50
CA VAL A 223 4.70 12.02 6.35
C VAL A 223 4.92 13.53 6.25
N ASP A 224 5.78 14.07 7.11
CA ASP A 224 6.13 15.49 7.13
C ASP A 224 7.10 15.84 5.97
N SER A 225 6.64 15.69 4.73
CA SER A 225 7.31 16.14 3.50
C SER A 225 6.33 16.26 2.33
N ASP A 226 6.66 17.10 1.34
CA ASP A 226 5.89 17.21 0.09
C ASP A 226 6.37 16.19 -0.98
N PHE A 227 7.27 15.28 -0.61
CA PHE A 227 7.93 14.39 -1.57
C PHE A 227 6.92 13.46 -2.27
N LEU A 228 6.82 13.56 -3.60
CA LEU A 228 5.90 12.81 -4.46
C LEU A 228 4.40 13.04 -4.18
N ASP A 229 4.04 14.00 -3.33
CA ASP A 229 2.65 14.21 -2.97
C ASP A 229 1.81 14.70 -4.17
N GLY A 230 0.68 14.04 -4.39
CA GLY A 230 -0.20 14.32 -5.52
C GLY A 230 0.32 13.84 -6.89
N LEU A 231 1.36 12.98 -6.93
CA LEU A 231 1.76 12.36 -8.20
C LEU A 231 0.64 11.45 -8.71
N MET A 232 0.18 11.69 -9.92
CA MET A 232 -0.85 10.89 -10.58
C MET A 232 -0.27 10.17 -11.79
N LEU A 233 -0.50 8.87 -11.89
CA LEU A 233 0.00 8.01 -12.96
C LEU A 233 -1.15 7.25 -13.60
N TRP A 234 -1.21 7.19 -14.92
CA TRP A 234 -2.16 6.38 -15.67
C TRP A 234 -1.44 5.49 -16.66
N GLN A 235 -1.70 4.19 -16.56
CA GLN A 235 -1.24 3.20 -17.52
C GLN A 235 -2.45 2.49 -18.12
N ARG A 236 -2.63 2.62 -19.43
CA ARG A 236 -3.66 1.92 -20.21
C ARG A 236 -3.05 0.83 -21.07
N THR A 237 -3.87 -0.13 -21.48
CA THR A 237 -3.42 -1.27 -22.30
C THR A 237 -2.95 -0.78 -23.68
N GLY A 238 -1.68 -1.02 -24.01
CA GLY A 238 -1.09 -0.65 -25.32
C GLY A 238 -0.69 0.83 -25.49
N GLU A 239 -1.19 1.73 -24.64
CA GLU A 239 -0.93 3.17 -24.74
C GLU A 239 0.35 3.60 -23.99
N PRO A 240 0.96 4.74 -24.34
CA PRO A 240 1.98 5.37 -23.51
C PRO A 240 1.44 5.71 -22.12
N MET A 241 2.30 5.62 -21.11
CA MET A 241 1.96 6.09 -19.77
C MET A 241 1.76 7.60 -19.78
N THR A 242 0.73 8.08 -19.10
CA THR A 242 0.55 9.50 -18.81
C THR A 242 0.74 9.73 -17.31
N PHE A 243 1.22 10.90 -16.95
CA PHE A 243 1.38 11.28 -15.55
C PHE A 243 1.17 12.78 -15.38
N ALA A 244 0.61 13.16 -14.24
CA ALA A 244 0.58 14.53 -13.76
C ALA A 244 1.61 14.61 -12.63
N PRO A 245 2.67 15.43 -12.76
CA PRO A 245 3.71 15.48 -11.76
C PRO A 245 3.16 15.92 -10.40
N ALA A 246 3.76 15.40 -9.32
CA ALA A 246 3.54 15.92 -7.97
C ALA A 246 3.66 17.44 -7.96
N LEU A 247 2.83 18.10 -7.14
CA LEU A 247 2.89 19.54 -6.92
C LEU A 247 4.12 19.87 -6.06
N ASN A 248 5.33 19.56 -6.54
CA ASN A 248 6.56 20.07 -5.93
C ASN A 248 6.58 21.59 -6.13
N GLY A 249 6.04 22.34 -5.16
CA GLY A 249 6.14 23.78 -5.07
C GLY A 249 5.38 24.58 -6.14
N ARG A 250 4.10 24.88 -5.87
CA ARG A 250 3.54 26.19 -6.20
C ARG A 250 2.85 26.78 -4.97
N ASN A 251 3.61 27.65 -4.30
CA ASN A 251 3.20 28.68 -3.34
C ASN A 251 1.94 28.40 -2.51
N LYS A 252 2.13 27.88 -1.29
CA LYS A 252 1.31 28.34 -0.17
C LYS A 252 1.84 29.73 0.21
N ASN A 253 1.19 30.77 -0.32
CA ASN A 253 1.31 32.13 0.20
C ASN A 253 0.69 32.20 1.61
#